data_AF-A0A0K1EFD9-F1
#
_entry.id   AF-A0A0K1EFD9-F1
#
_cell.length_a   1.000
_cell.length_b   1.000
_cell.length_c   1.000
_cell.angle_alpha   90.00
_cell.angle_beta   90.00
_cell.angle_gamma   90.00
#
_symmetry.space_group_name_H-M   'P 1'
#
loop_
_entity.id
_entity.type
_entity.pdbx_description
1 polymer ?
#
loop_
_entity_poly.entity_id
_entity_poly.type
_entity_poly.pdbx_seq_one_letter_code
_entity_poly.pdbx_strand_id
1 'polypeptide(L)'
;MHTAGSFDPHAQLRALYLSLLHHQEHFDEFRQLLAMYGASPEHSDEEPEDAAQVRAQLNERIRDWVGTFSGLSAVQMLHWRAILVEERFNVALSPWKDSNMY
;
A
#
# COMPACT_ATOMS: atom_id res chain seq x y z
N MET A 1 -30.15 -16.52 4.08
CA MET A 1 -28.80 -16.94 3.66
C MET A 1 -28.33 -15.98 2.59
N HIS A 2 -27.63 -14.91 2.96
CA HIS A 2 -26.99 -13.97 2.03
C HIS A 2 -25.83 -13.31 2.78
N THR A 3 -24.62 -13.81 2.61
CA THR A 3 -23.40 -13.11 3.02
C THR A 3 -22.47 -13.07 1.82
N ALA A 4 -22.86 -12.27 0.82
CA ALA A 4 -21.88 -11.70 -0.08
C ALA A 4 -21.04 -10.75 0.78
N GLY A 5 -19.91 -11.24 1.28
CA GLY A 5 -18.93 -10.42 1.98
C GLY A 5 -18.39 -9.41 0.98
N SER A 6 -18.98 -8.23 0.94
CA SER A 6 -18.47 -7.11 0.18
C SER A 6 -17.04 -6.87 0.67
N PHE A 7 -16.05 -7.16 -0.17
CA PHE A 7 -14.65 -6.81 0.06
C PHE A 7 -14.57 -5.29 0.11
N ASP A 8 -14.75 -4.72 1.29
CA ASP A 8 -14.75 -3.28 1.48
C ASP A 8 -13.29 -2.78 1.41
N PRO A 9 -12.89 -2.08 0.33
CA PRO A 9 -11.50 -1.63 0.16
C PRO A 9 -11.12 -0.64 1.26
N HIS A 10 -12.08 0.11 1.78
CA HIS A 10 -11.86 1.03 2.89
C HIS A 10 -11.58 0.29 4.21
N ALA A 11 -12.25 -0.82 4.48
CA ALA A 11 -11.99 -1.66 5.65
C ALA A 11 -10.58 -2.26 5.62
N GLN A 12 -10.12 -2.73 4.45
CA GLN A 12 -8.76 -3.24 4.29
C GLN A 12 -7.70 -2.14 4.52
N LEU A 13 -7.91 -0.96 3.93
CA LEU A 13 -7.02 0.18 4.14
C LEU A 13 -7.01 0.61 5.60
N ARG A 14 -8.18 0.67 6.25
CA ARG A 14 -8.29 1.01 7.67
C ARG A 14 -7.57 0.01 8.56
N ALA A 15 -7.67 -1.29 8.26
CA ALA A 15 -6.96 -2.33 8.99
C ALA A 15 -5.43 -2.18 8.84
N LEU A 16 -4.94 -1.91 7.62
CA LEU A 16 -3.54 -1.59 7.37
C LEU A 16 -3.09 -0.37 8.18
N TYR A 17 -3.84 0.74 8.13
CA TYR A 17 -3.52 1.95 8.90
C TYR A 17 -3.45 1.70 10.40
N LEU A 18 -4.43 0.98 10.96
CA LEU A 18 -4.44 0.65 12.37
C LEU A 18 -3.22 -0.20 12.75
N SER A 19 -2.88 -1.20 11.93
CA SER A 19 -1.70 -2.04 12.16
C SER A 19 -0.41 -1.21 12.16
N LEU A 20 -0.22 -0.33 11.18
CA LEU A 20 0.96 0.54 11.09
C LEU A 20 1.03 1.57 12.23
N LEU A 21 -0.11 2.07 12.72
CA LEU A 21 -0.16 3.02 13.84
C LEU A 21 0.08 2.35 15.20
N HIS A 22 -0.40 1.12 15.39
CA HIS A 22 -0.30 0.40 16.66
C HIS A 22 1.01 -0.36 16.83
N HIS A 23 1.64 -0.78 15.73
CA HIS A 23 2.84 -1.61 15.74
C HIS A 23 3.96 -0.92 14.98
N GLN A 24 4.89 -0.29 15.71
CA GLN A 24 6.03 0.40 15.11
C GLN A 24 6.90 -0.53 14.25
N GLU A 25 7.01 -1.81 14.62
CA GLU A 25 7.73 -2.83 13.85
C GLU A 25 7.11 -3.06 12.46
N HIS A 26 5.77 -3.08 12.37
CA HIS A 26 5.08 -3.19 11.08
C HIS A 26 5.32 -1.93 10.24
N PHE A 27 5.32 -0.76 10.87
CA PHE A 27 5.63 0.49 10.17
C PHE A 27 7.04 0.54 9.61
N ASP A 28 8.03 0.12 10.40
CA ASP A 28 9.44 0.09 9.96
C ASP A 28 9.62 -0.89 8.80
N GLU A 29 9.10 -2.13 8.95
CA GLU A 29 9.19 -3.14 7.89
C GLU A 29 8.45 -2.71 6.62
N PHE A 30 7.26 -2.09 6.75
CA PHE A 30 6.51 -1.52 5.63
C PHE A 30 7.32 -0.45 4.90
N ARG A 31 7.96 0.47 5.65
CA ARG A 31 8.78 1.54 5.08
C ARG A 31 10.04 1.00 4.41
N GLN A 32 10.72 0.02 5.01
CA GLN A 32 11.91 -0.62 4.45
C GLN A 32 11.60 -1.29 3.11
N LEU A 33 10.51 -2.06 3.05
CA LEU A 33 10.07 -2.71 1.81
C LEU A 33 9.70 -1.69 0.73
N LEU A 34 9.03 -0.59 1.09
CA LEU A 34 8.75 0.50 0.15
C LEU A 34 10.02 1.21 -0.33
N ALA A 35 11.05 1.33 0.49
CA ALA A 35 12.32 1.92 0.08
C ALA A 35 13.07 1.06 -0.94
N MET A 36 12.90 -0.27 -0.86
CA MET A 36 13.44 -1.23 -1.83
C MET A 36 12.62 -1.31 -3.12
N TYR A 37 11.41 -0.75 -3.15
CA TYR A 37 10.57 -0.74 -4.34
C TYR A 37 11.13 0.23 -5.39
N GLY A 38 11.98 -0.31 -6.26
CA GLY A 38 12.77 0.44 -7.25
C GLY A 38 12.03 0.86 -8.52
N ALA A 39 10.71 0.68 -8.61
CA ALA A 39 9.96 1.15 -9.78
C ALA A 39 9.94 2.68 -9.81
N SER A 40 10.17 3.25 -11.00
CA SER A 40 10.11 4.70 -11.22
C SER A 40 8.78 5.07 -11.87
N PRO A 41 8.13 6.18 -11.46
CA PRO A 41 6.88 6.63 -12.05
C PRO A 41 7.02 6.97 -13.55
N GLU A 42 8.24 7.25 -14.01
CA GLU A 42 8.58 7.59 -15.39
C GLU A 42 8.55 6.39 -16.35
N HIS A 43 8.60 5.16 -15.83
CA HIS A 43 8.60 3.92 -16.62
C HIS A 43 7.32 3.12 -16.35
N SER A 44 6.16 3.78 -16.49
CA SER A 44 4.84 3.23 -16.12
C SER A 44 4.37 2.03 -16.96
N ASP A 45 5.01 1.72 -18.08
CA ASP A 45 4.57 0.62 -18.97
C ASP A 45 5.09 -0.76 -18.57
N GLU A 46 6.18 -0.87 -17.78
CA GLU A 46 6.72 -2.17 -17.37
C GLU A 46 7.26 -2.10 -15.93
N GLU A 47 6.54 -2.72 -14.98
CA GLU A 47 7.04 -2.91 -13.61
C GLU A 47 8.25 -3.87 -13.68
N PRO A 48 9.44 -3.47 -13.19
CA PRO A 48 10.59 -4.35 -13.19
C PRO A 48 10.33 -5.59 -12.34
N GLU A 49 10.85 -6.76 -12.75
CA GLU A 49 10.64 -8.03 -12.04
C GLU A 49 11.03 -7.94 -10.55
N ASP A 50 12.14 -7.27 -10.26
CA ASP A 50 12.61 -7.00 -8.89
C ASP A 50 11.57 -6.19 -8.08
N ALA A 51 10.93 -5.19 -8.69
CA ALA A 51 9.90 -4.40 -8.03
C ALA A 51 8.60 -5.22 -7.83
N ALA A 52 8.25 -6.07 -8.79
CA ALA A 52 7.12 -7.00 -8.64
C ALA A 52 7.34 -7.98 -7.48
N GLN A 53 8.57 -8.47 -7.29
CA GLN A 53 8.95 -9.32 -6.16
C GLN A 53 8.82 -8.58 -4.82
N VAL A 54 9.34 -7.35 -4.74
CA VAL A 54 9.20 -6.50 -3.55
C VAL A 54 7.73 -6.24 -3.23
N ARG A 55 6.90 -5.94 -4.25
CA ARG A 55 5.45 -5.75 -4.08
C ARG A 55 4.75 -7.01 -3.59
N ALA A 56 5.11 -8.18 -4.12
CA ALA A 56 4.56 -9.45 -3.66
C ALA A 56 4.92 -9.72 -2.19
N GLN A 57 6.18 -9.49 -1.82
CA GLN A 57 6.66 -9.64 -0.45
C GLN A 57 5.94 -8.68 0.51
N LEU A 58 5.80 -7.40 0.15
CA LEU A 58 5.06 -6.44 0.97
C LEU A 58 3.60 -6.87 1.17
N ASN A 59 2.94 -7.34 0.11
CA ASN A 59 1.57 -7.81 0.20
C ASN A 59 1.41 -9.04 1.08
N GLU A 60 2.39 -9.94 1.10
CA GLU A 60 2.42 -11.07 2.02
C GLU A 60 2.57 -10.60 3.47
N ARG A 61 3.49 -9.68 3.74
CA ARG A 61 3.68 -9.10 5.09
C ARG A 61 2.42 -8.39 5.59
N ILE A 62 1.77 -7.60 4.75
CA ILE A 62 0.50 -6.96 5.12
C ILE A 62 -0.56 -8.00 5.48
N ARG A 63 -0.67 -9.10 4.71
CA ARG A 63 -1.62 -10.18 5.02
C ARG A 63 -1.31 -10.87 6.34
N ASP A 64 -0.03 -11.01 6.71
CA ASP A 64 0.35 -11.52 8.02
C ASP A 64 -0.14 -10.60 9.16
N TRP A 65 -0.03 -9.29 8.98
CA TRP A 65 -0.41 -8.32 10.00
C TRP A 65 -1.93 -8.11 10.14
N VAL A 66 -2.68 -8.08 9.04
CA VAL A 66 -4.11 -7.71 9.03
C VAL A 66 -5.04 -8.83 8.56
N GLY A 67 -4.49 -9.98 8.16
CA GLY A 67 -5.24 -11.11 7.62
C GLY A 67 -5.64 -10.91 6.17
N THR A 68 -6.95 -10.83 5.90
CA THR A 68 -7.45 -10.78 4.51
C THR A 68 -7.15 -9.42 3.87
N PHE A 69 -6.21 -9.41 2.93
CA PHE A 69 -5.81 -8.20 2.20
C PHE A 69 -5.62 -8.48 0.70
N SER A 70 -6.29 -7.69 -0.14
CA SER A 70 -6.28 -7.87 -1.60
C SER A 70 -4.92 -7.56 -2.23
N GLY A 71 -4.09 -6.78 -1.55
CA GLY A 71 -2.77 -6.37 -2.01
C GLY A 71 -2.77 -4.94 -2.56
N LEU A 72 -1.62 -4.29 -2.46
CA LEU A 72 -1.33 -3.02 -3.09
C LEU A 72 -0.95 -3.24 -4.57
N SER A 73 -1.50 -2.39 -5.42
CA SER A 73 -1.14 -2.26 -6.83
C SER A 73 0.18 -1.49 -7.00
N ALA A 74 0.87 -1.64 -8.13
CA ALA A 74 2.10 -0.91 -8.44
C ALA A 74 1.97 0.62 -8.25
N VAL A 75 0.84 1.20 -8.69
CA VAL A 75 0.52 2.62 -8.48
C VAL A 75 0.38 2.97 -7.00
N GLN A 76 -0.25 2.10 -6.20
CA GLN A 76 -0.39 2.32 -4.76
C GLN A 76 0.97 2.23 -4.05
N MET A 77 1.86 1.32 -4.48
CA MET A 77 3.24 1.24 -3.99
C MET A 77 3.99 2.56 -4.22
N LEU A 78 3.88 3.12 -5.44
CA LEU A 78 4.49 4.41 -5.78
C LEU A 78 3.94 5.55 -4.92
N HIS A 79 2.63 5.60 -4.69
CA HIS A 79 2.02 6.60 -3.80
C HIS A 79 2.52 6.47 -2.36
N TRP A 80 2.57 5.26 -1.81
CA TRP A 80 3.07 5.02 -0.46
C TRP A 80 4.55 5.37 -0.32
N ARG A 81 5.37 5.03 -1.32
CA ARG A 81 6.79 5.40 -1.39
C ARG A 81 6.98 6.91 -1.44
N ALA A 82 6.21 7.62 -2.25
CA ALA A 82 6.27 9.08 -2.34
C ALA A 82 5.99 9.76 -1.00
N ILE A 83 5.05 9.22 -0.21
CA ILE A 83 4.65 9.78 1.09
C ILE A 83 5.66 9.41 2.19
N LEU A 84 6.02 8.12 2.32
CA LEU A 84 6.76 7.60 3.47
C LEU A 84 8.28 7.56 3.28
N VAL A 85 8.75 7.47 2.03
CA VAL A 85 10.18 7.32 1.71
C VAL A 85 10.73 8.61 1.13
N GLU A 86 10.06 9.18 0.13
CA GLU A 86 10.50 10.43 -0.50
C GLU A 86 10.08 11.68 0.30
N GLU A 87 9.33 11.49 1.40
CA GLU A 87 8.86 12.55 2.30
C GLU A 87 8.21 13.72 1.53
N ARG A 88 7.50 13.42 0.42
CA ARG A 88 6.78 14.40 -0.39
C ARG A 88 5.49 14.81 0.31
N PHE A 89 5.60 15.30 1.54
CA PHE A 89 4.51 15.84 2.36
C PHE A 89 3.86 17.10 1.76
N ASN A 90 4.37 17.62 0.64
CA ASN A 90 3.96 18.90 0.05
C ASN A 90 3.21 18.81 -1.30
N VAL A 91 2.85 17.61 -1.78
CA VAL A 91 2.00 17.45 -2.97
C VAL A 91 1.03 16.28 -2.74
N ALA A 92 -0.26 16.57 -2.74
CA ALA A 92 -1.37 15.63 -2.68
C ALA A 92 -1.72 15.02 -1.30
N LEU A 93 -2.21 15.87 -0.38
CA LEU A 93 -3.21 15.49 0.62
C LEU A 93 -4.62 15.19 0.00
N SER A 94 -4.70 14.96 -1.31
CA SER A 94 -5.98 14.84 -2.05
C SER A 94 -6.20 13.64 -2.99
N PRO A 95 -5.44 12.52 -3.01
CA PRO A 95 -5.90 11.33 -3.75
C PRO A 95 -6.99 10.56 -3.00
N TRP A 96 -6.95 10.57 -1.66
CA TRP A 96 -7.90 9.82 -0.82
C TRP A 96 -9.31 10.43 -0.80
N LYS A 97 -9.43 11.72 -1.18
CA LYS A 97 -10.71 12.41 -1.26
C LYS A 97 -11.51 12.05 -2.51
N ASP A 98 -10.84 11.66 -3.60
CA ASP A 98 -11.51 11.31 -4.87
C ASP A 98 -12.25 9.97 -4.78
N SER A 99 -11.77 9.02 -3.94
CA SER A 99 -12.52 7.79 -3.62
C SER A 99 -13.75 8.01 -2.72
N ASN A 100 -14.07 9.25 -2.33
CA ASN A 100 -15.25 9.59 -1.51
C ASN A 100 -16.39 10.23 -2.34
N MET A 101 -16.33 10.16 -3.67
CA MET A 101 -17.33 10.79 -4.56
C MET A 101 -18.17 9.82 -5.41
N TYR A 102 -18.21 8.51 -5.12
CA TYR A 102 -19.17 7.59 -5.74
C TYR A 102 -19.78 6.60 -4.76
#